data_AF-A0A813X8U6-F1
#
_entry.id   AF-A0A813X8U6-F1
#
_cell.length_a   1.000
_cell.length_b   1.000
_cell.length_c   1.000
_cell.angle_alpha   90.00
_cell.angle_beta   90.00
_cell.angle_gamma   90.00
#
_symmetry.space_group_name_H-M   'P 1'
#
loop_
_entity.id
_entity.type
_entity.pdbx_description
1 polymer ?
#
loop_
_entity_poly.entity_id
_entity_poly.type
_entity_poly.pdbx_seq_one_letter_code
_entity_poly.pdbx_strand_id
1 'polypeptide(L)'
;MDEIEDTRKDHHRSIFEEWLANYKSDPKSTTKIINQEKANKIVNYLTNKETNQDPNFKFYIKQQGFNLVEVEDQEVLYRTRTDKSSKSEINLPVAVKENFFEILYKVHSIQRGHIGVEKSFHQIKERYDGLPRPVISEFIKKCPICNLKTVQTVQPRLKPIH
;
A
#
# COMPACT_ATOMS: atom_id res chain seq x y z
N MET A 1 22.05 -4.88 15.98
CA MET A 1 20.91 -4.39 15.17
C MET A 1 19.67 -4.89 15.89
N ASP A 2 19.42 -4.38 17.09
CA ASP A 2 18.70 -3.13 17.48
C ASP A 2 17.26 -3.47 17.87
N GLU A 3 17.16 -4.17 19.00
CA GLU A 3 15.91 -4.60 19.67
C GLU A 3 14.89 -3.45 19.85
N ILE A 4 15.39 -2.22 19.95
CA ILE A 4 14.58 -0.99 20.03
C ILE A 4 13.89 -0.68 18.69
N GLU A 5 14.54 -0.92 17.56
CA GLU A 5 13.97 -0.68 16.23
C GLU A 5 12.87 -1.71 15.91
N ASP A 6 13.11 -2.98 16.25
CA ASP A 6 12.11 -4.05 16.10
C ASP A 6 10.87 -3.77 16.96
N THR A 7 11.05 -3.37 18.22
CA THR A 7 9.94 -3.01 19.11
C THR A 7 9.08 -1.87 18.53
N ARG A 8 9.72 -0.84 17.94
CA ARG A 8 9.00 0.28 17.31
C ARG A 8 8.26 -0.14 16.05
N LYS A 9 8.87 -1.01 15.24
CA LYS A 9 8.24 -1.57 14.03
C LYS A 9 7.00 -2.40 14.40
N ASP A 10 7.10 -3.26 15.41
CA ASP A 10 6.00 -4.12 15.85
C ASP A 10 4.85 -3.32 16.46
N HIS A 11 5.16 -2.29 17.25
CA HIS A 11 4.14 -1.38 17.76
C HIS A 11 3.42 -0.63 16.62
N HIS A 12 4.17 -0.12 15.63
CA HIS A 12 3.59 0.55 14.46
C HIS A 12 2.71 -0.42 13.66
N ARG A 13 3.16 -1.67 13.48
CA ARG A 13 2.40 -2.72 12.82
C ARG A 13 1.07 -2.97 13.52
N SER A 14 1.11 -3.23 14.83
CA SER A 14 -0.08 -3.57 15.61
C SER A 14 -1.17 -2.49 15.47
N ILE A 15 -0.84 -1.21 15.69
CA ILE A 15 -1.80 -0.11 15.59
C ILE A 15 -2.31 0.07 14.15
N PHE A 16 -1.44 -0.10 13.16
CA PHE A 16 -1.83 0.04 11.75
C PHE A 16 -2.74 -1.09 11.29
N GLU A 17 -2.43 -2.34 11.63
CA GLU A 17 -3.21 -3.51 11.25
C GLU A 17 -4.57 -3.55 11.92
N GLU A 18 -4.66 -3.14 13.19
CA GLU A 18 -5.94 -2.96 13.90
C GLU A 18 -6.83 -1.94 13.16
N TRP A 19 -6.28 -0.79 12.79
CA TRP A 19 -7.02 0.20 12.01
C TRP A 19 -7.42 -0.34 10.63
N LEU A 20 -6.52 -1.05 9.95
CA LEU A 20 -6.77 -1.60 8.62
C LEU A 20 -7.82 -2.72 8.64
N ALA A 21 -7.98 -3.43 9.75
CA ALA A 21 -9.08 -4.36 9.97
C ALA A 21 -10.43 -3.64 10.04
N ASN A 22 -10.50 -2.51 10.75
CA ASN A 22 -11.73 -1.70 10.83
C ASN A 22 -12.05 -0.97 9.52
N TYR A 23 -11.03 -0.53 8.78
CA TYR A 23 -11.19 0.05 7.44
C TYR A 23 -11.87 -0.93 6.46
N LYS A 24 -11.75 -2.25 6.68
CA LYS A 24 -12.39 -3.25 5.83
C LYS A 24 -13.92 -3.25 5.91
N SER A 25 -14.48 -2.81 7.03
CA SER A 25 -15.92 -2.86 7.25
C SER A 25 -16.69 -1.85 6.40
N ASP A 26 -16.02 -0.91 5.72
CA ASP A 26 -16.63 0.01 4.77
C ASP A 26 -16.59 -0.57 3.33
N PRO A 27 -17.75 -0.99 2.76
CA PRO A 27 -17.82 -1.59 1.43
C PRO A 27 -17.41 -0.63 0.28
N LYS A 28 -17.55 0.69 0.48
CA LYS A 28 -17.17 1.70 -0.53
C LYS A 28 -15.66 1.90 -0.59
N SER A 29 -14.97 1.62 0.52
CA SER A 29 -13.53 1.81 0.69
C SER A 29 -12.70 0.57 0.31
N THR A 30 -13.31 -0.63 0.36
CA THR A 30 -12.61 -1.91 0.18
C THR A 30 -12.69 -2.53 -1.21
N THR A 31 -13.59 -2.08 -2.07
CA THR A 31 -13.88 -2.74 -3.36
C THR A 31 -12.66 -2.81 -4.30
N LYS A 32 -11.66 -1.95 -4.07
CA LYS A 32 -10.41 -1.87 -4.85
C LYS A 32 -9.23 -2.58 -4.19
N ILE A 33 -9.35 -2.97 -2.92
CA ILE A 33 -8.29 -3.68 -2.20
C ILE A 33 -8.28 -5.14 -2.64
N ILE A 34 -7.08 -5.67 -2.90
CA ILE A 34 -6.86 -7.09 -3.17
C ILE A 34 -6.29 -7.71 -1.89
N ASN A 35 -7.04 -8.63 -1.27
CA ASN A 35 -6.53 -9.47 -0.18
C ASN A 35 -5.88 -10.73 -0.76
N GLN A 36 -5.20 -11.50 0.09
CA GLN A 36 -4.51 -12.72 -0.32
C GLN A 36 -5.46 -13.73 -0.98
N GLU A 37 -6.66 -13.92 -0.45
CA GLU A 37 -7.66 -14.82 -1.04
C GLU A 37 -8.03 -14.41 -2.48
N LYS A 38 -8.29 -13.12 -2.70
CA LYS A 38 -8.60 -12.59 -4.04
C LYS A 38 -7.38 -12.63 -4.95
N ALA A 39 -6.18 -12.35 -4.44
CA ALA A 39 -4.95 -12.50 -5.19
C ALA A 39 -4.77 -13.95 -5.67
N ASN A 40 -4.94 -14.93 -4.79
CA ASN A 40 -4.85 -16.35 -5.14
C ASN A 40 -5.89 -16.75 -6.20
N LYS A 41 -7.14 -16.27 -6.09
CA LYS A 41 -8.17 -16.48 -7.11
C LYS A 41 -7.77 -15.90 -8.47
N ILE A 42 -7.18 -14.70 -8.49
CA ILE A 42 -6.67 -14.08 -9.72
C ILE A 42 -5.53 -14.92 -10.31
N VAL A 43 -4.55 -15.32 -9.48
CA VAL A 43 -3.40 -16.14 -9.92
C VAL A 43 -3.86 -17.49 -10.46
N ASN A 44 -4.78 -18.19 -9.79
CA ASN A 44 -5.33 -19.47 -10.24
C ASN A 44 -6.05 -19.35 -11.59
N TYR A 45 -6.78 -18.26 -11.80
CA TYR A 45 -7.42 -17.97 -13.07
C TYR A 45 -6.38 -17.69 -14.18
N LEU A 46 -5.36 -16.87 -13.91
CA LEU A 46 -4.32 -16.51 -14.87
C LEU A 46 -3.40 -17.69 -15.24
N THR A 47 -3.17 -18.61 -14.29
CA THR A 47 -2.41 -19.86 -14.51
C THR A 47 -3.25 -20.98 -15.15
N ASN A 48 -4.51 -20.71 -15.53
CA ASN A 48 -5.47 -21.68 -16.08
C ASN A 48 -5.77 -22.88 -15.17
N LYS A 49 -5.50 -22.79 -13.86
CA LYS A 49 -5.82 -23.85 -12.89
C LYS A 49 -7.31 -23.95 -12.59
N GLU A 50 -8.06 -22.85 -12.77
CA GLU A 50 -9.53 -22.81 -12.62
C GLU A 50 -10.20 -22.07 -13.80
N THR A 51 -10.70 -22.85 -14.77
CA THR A 51 -11.32 -22.31 -16.01
C THR A 51 -12.82 -22.00 -15.85
N ASN A 52 -13.47 -22.59 -14.85
CA ASN A 52 -14.92 -22.44 -14.60
C ASN A 52 -15.24 -21.30 -13.61
N GLN A 53 -14.74 -20.10 -13.91
CA GLN A 53 -15.08 -18.87 -13.19
C GLN A 53 -16.30 -18.16 -13.81
N ASP A 54 -17.07 -17.49 -12.97
CA ASP A 54 -18.25 -16.70 -13.37
C ASP A 54 -17.89 -15.62 -14.43
N PRO A 55 -18.75 -15.37 -15.44
CA PRO A 55 -18.50 -14.37 -16.47
C PRO A 55 -18.16 -12.96 -15.96
N ASN A 56 -18.75 -12.54 -14.83
CA ASN A 56 -18.45 -11.23 -14.23
C ASN A 56 -17.02 -11.18 -13.70
N PHE A 57 -16.53 -12.28 -13.12
CA PHE A 57 -15.15 -12.37 -12.67
C PHE A 57 -14.18 -12.31 -13.85
N LYS A 58 -14.45 -13.06 -14.93
CA LYS A 58 -13.64 -13.03 -16.16
C LYS A 58 -13.57 -11.61 -16.75
N PHE A 59 -14.72 -10.94 -16.84
CA PHE A 59 -14.78 -9.55 -17.29
C PHE A 59 -14.00 -8.61 -16.38
N TYR A 60 -14.13 -8.76 -15.05
CA TYR A 60 -13.36 -8.00 -14.08
C TYR A 60 -11.85 -8.17 -14.27
N ILE A 61 -11.34 -9.39 -14.41
CA ILE A 61 -9.90 -9.64 -14.62
C ILE A 61 -9.41 -8.95 -15.88
N LYS A 62 -10.12 -9.15 -17.00
CA LYS A 62 -9.79 -8.52 -18.28
C LYS A 62 -9.82 -7.00 -18.21
N GLN A 63 -10.81 -6.42 -17.54
CA GLN A 63 -10.95 -4.97 -17.40
C GLN A 63 -9.87 -4.36 -16.51
N GLN A 64 -9.42 -5.09 -15.48
CA GLN A 64 -8.40 -4.58 -14.56
C GLN A 64 -6.98 -4.68 -15.11
N GLY A 65 -6.72 -5.49 -16.13
CA GLY A 65 -5.38 -5.62 -16.73
C GLY A 65 -4.39 -6.40 -15.85
N PHE A 66 -4.87 -7.39 -15.09
CA PHE A 66 -3.99 -8.25 -14.29
C PHE A 66 -3.15 -9.18 -15.17
N ASN A 67 -1.90 -9.41 -14.75
CA ASN A 67 -0.96 -10.34 -15.38
C ASN A 67 -0.02 -10.92 -14.31
N LEU A 68 0.69 -11.99 -14.66
CA LEU A 68 1.72 -12.60 -13.81
C LEU A 68 3.10 -12.29 -14.38
N VAL A 69 4.03 -11.94 -13.50
CA VAL A 69 5.44 -11.72 -13.83
C VAL A 69 6.28 -12.58 -12.90
N GLU A 70 7.21 -13.32 -13.47
CA GLU A 70 8.18 -14.12 -12.71
C GLU A 70 9.31 -13.22 -12.19
N VAL A 71 9.50 -13.22 -10.87
CA VAL A 71 10.53 -12.45 -10.18
C VAL A 71 11.18 -13.38 -9.16
N GLU A 72 12.49 -13.63 -9.27
CA GLU A 72 13.24 -14.49 -8.33
C GLU A 72 12.56 -15.86 -8.11
N ASP A 73 12.18 -16.53 -9.21
CA ASP A 73 11.48 -17.83 -9.22
C ASP A 73 10.10 -17.83 -8.51
N GLN A 74 9.51 -16.64 -8.32
CA GLN A 74 8.15 -16.47 -7.78
C GLN A 74 7.24 -15.78 -8.79
N GLU A 75 6.04 -16.33 -9.00
CA GLU A 75 5.00 -15.67 -9.77
C GLU A 75 4.37 -14.54 -8.93
N VAL A 76 4.59 -13.30 -9.35
CA VAL A 76 4.06 -12.12 -8.68
C VAL A 76 2.92 -11.53 -9.51
N LEU A 77 1.84 -11.13 -8.85
CA LEU A 77 0.69 -10.50 -9.48
C LEU A 77 1.00 -9.04 -9.83
N TYR A 78 0.86 -8.69 -11.10
CA TYR A 78 1.02 -7.35 -11.64
C TYR A 78 -0.29 -6.81 -12.22
N ARG A 79 -0.36 -5.50 -12.38
CA ARG A 79 -1.46 -4.81 -13.07
C ARG A 79 -0.93 -3.78 -14.04
N THR A 80 -1.35 -3.90 -15.30
CA THR A 80 -1.09 -2.93 -16.35
C THR A 80 -2.19 -1.88 -16.37
N ARG A 81 -1.80 -0.60 -16.37
CA ARG A 81 -2.71 0.53 -16.53
C ARG A 81 -2.06 1.59 -17.41
N THR A 82 -2.86 2.41 -18.08
CA THR A 82 -2.34 3.58 -18.79
C THR A 82 -2.11 4.72 -17.81
N ASP A 83 -0.90 5.26 -17.78
CA ASP A 83 -0.62 6.50 -17.07
C ASP A 83 -1.32 7.68 -17.75
N LYS A 84 -2.05 8.47 -16.97
CA LYS A 84 -2.86 9.56 -17.53
C LYS A 84 -2.03 10.74 -18.02
N SER A 85 -0.83 10.91 -17.47
CA SER A 85 0.04 12.05 -17.78
C SER A 85 0.88 11.78 -19.02
N SER A 86 1.51 10.60 -19.12
CA SER A 86 2.36 10.23 -20.26
C SER A 86 1.63 9.49 -21.38
N LYS A 87 0.40 9.00 -21.14
CA LYS A 87 -0.33 8.06 -22.02
C LYS A 87 0.43 6.75 -22.27
N SER A 88 1.48 6.45 -21.51
CA SER A 88 2.23 5.21 -21.60
C SER A 88 1.61 4.13 -20.72
N GLU A 89 1.81 2.87 -21.08
CA GLU A 89 1.47 1.76 -20.20
C GLU A 89 2.46 1.67 -19.04
N ILE A 90 1.94 1.46 -17.84
CA ILE A 90 2.72 1.18 -16.64
C ILE A 90 2.25 -0.17 -16.09
N ASN A 91 3.19 -1.06 -15.83
CA ASN A 91 2.93 -2.37 -15.23
C ASN A 91 3.57 -2.41 -13.85
N LEU A 92 2.76 -2.52 -12.80
CA LEU A 92 3.24 -2.45 -11.42
C LEU A 92 2.81 -3.69 -10.62
N PRO A 93 3.62 -4.14 -9.66
CA PRO A 93 3.22 -5.21 -8.75
C PRO A 93 2.00 -4.76 -7.93
N VAL A 94 1.04 -5.67 -7.77
CA VAL A 94 -0.17 -5.42 -7.00
C VAL A 94 0.14 -5.59 -5.52
N ALA A 95 -0.02 -4.51 -4.76
CA ALA A 95 0.05 -4.58 -3.31
C ALA A 95 -1.15 -5.40 -2.79
N VAL A 96 -0.83 -6.54 -2.20
CA VAL A 96 -1.80 -7.36 -1.46
C VAL A 96 -1.95 -6.78 -0.06
N LYS A 97 -3.17 -6.74 0.46
CA LYS A 97 -3.50 -6.11 1.75
C LYS A 97 -2.60 -6.59 2.89
N GLU A 98 -2.41 -7.90 2.97
CA GLU A 98 -1.62 -8.55 4.02
C GLU A 98 -0.14 -8.10 3.98
N ASN A 99 0.33 -7.59 2.84
CA ASN A 99 1.67 -7.04 2.65
C ASN A 99 1.73 -5.51 2.74
N PHE A 100 0.62 -4.82 2.99
CA PHE A 100 0.60 -3.35 3.02
C PHE A 100 1.59 -2.78 4.03
N PHE A 101 1.66 -3.35 5.24
CA PHE A 101 2.60 -2.86 6.24
C PHE A 101 4.05 -2.97 5.77
N GLU A 102 4.47 -4.13 5.26
CA GLU A 102 5.84 -4.34 4.78
C GLU A 102 6.20 -3.40 3.63
N ILE A 103 5.30 -3.26 2.65
CA ILE A 103 5.51 -2.37 1.49
C ILE A 103 5.68 -0.93 1.97
N LEU A 104 4.77 -0.46 2.83
CA LEU A 104 4.77 0.91 3.33
C LEU A 104 5.99 1.16 4.20
N TYR A 105 6.34 0.24 5.10
CA TYR A 105 7.50 0.35 5.99
C TYR A 105 8.82 0.34 5.20
N LYS A 106 8.97 -0.55 4.22
CA LYS A 106 10.14 -0.60 3.33
C LYS A 106 10.34 0.72 2.60
N VAL A 107 9.27 1.27 1.98
CA VAL A 107 9.38 2.51 1.20
C VAL A 107 9.55 3.74 2.09
N HIS A 108 8.80 3.84 3.19
CA HIS A 108 8.75 5.03 4.04
C HIS A 108 9.90 5.10 5.05
N SER A 109 10.15 4.01 5.77
CA SER A 109 11.12 3.98 6.87
C SER A 109 12.51 3.66 6.35
N ILE A 110 12.67 2.55 5.63
CA ILE A 110 13.99 2.03 5.24
C ILE A 110 14.60 2.85 4.08
N GLN A 111 13.85 3.04 2.99
CA GLN A 111 14.43 3.60 1.76
C GLN A 111 14.59 5.13 1.78
N ARG A 112 13.80 5.85 2.59
CA ARG A 112 13.66 7.33 2.43
C ARG A 112 13.65 8.13 3.74
N GLY A 113 13.70 7.50 4.91
CA GLY A 113 13.88 8.20 6.17
C GLY A 113 12.73 9.16 6.55
N HIS A 114 11.48 8.68 6.51
CA HIS A 114 10.32 9.38 7.09
C HIS A 114 9.92 10.70 6.38
N ILE A 115 9.80 10.66 5.06
CA ILE A 115 9.29 11.79 4.27
C ILE A 115 7.77 12.00 4.49
N GLY A 116 7.30 13.23 4.29
CA GLY A 116 5.88 13.59 4.44
C GLY A 116 4.91 12.79 3.55
N VAL A 117 3.61 12.88 3.86
CA VAL A 117 2.54 12.07 3.26
C VAL A 117 2.50 12.15 1.74
N GLU A 118 2.61 13.35 1.16
CA GLU A 118 2.52 13.53 -0.29
C GLU A 118 3.67 12.89 -1.05
N LYS A 119 4.90 13.05 -0.55
CA LYS A 119 6.08 12.46 -1.17
C LYS A 119 6.06 10.94 -1.04
N SER A 120 5.65 10.42 0.12
CA SER A 120 5.46 8.97 0.31
C SER A 120 4.41 8.43 -0.65
N PHE A 121 3.27 9.11 -0.78
CA PHE A 121 2.18 8.72 -1.68
C PHE A 121 2.63 8.60 -3.13
N HIS A 122 3.35 9.62 -3.64
CA HIS A 122 3.84 9.60 -5.01
C HIS A 122 4.75 8.40 -5.26
N GLN A 123 5.73 8.18 -4.38
CA GLN A 123 6.68 7.08 -4.52
C GLN A 123 6.04 5.69 -4.42
N ILE A 124 5.05 5.53 -3.54
CA ILE A 124 4.32 4.27 -3.41
C ILE A 124 3.54 4.00 -4.70
N LYS A 125 2.89 5.02 -5.26
CA LYS A 125 2.11 4.89 -6.51
C LYS A 125 2.95 4.63 -7.75
N GLU A 126 4.21 5.05 -7.75
CA GLU A 126 5.16 4.75 -8.83
C GLU A 126 5.67 3.31 -8.77
N ARG A 127 5.64 2.66 -7.60
CA ARG A 127 6.22 1.32 -7.39
C ARG A 127 5.19 0.21 -7.25
N TYR A 128 3.98 0.53 -6.82
CA TYR A 128 2.95 -0.45 -6.50
C TYR A 128 1.56 0.01 -6.98
N ASP A 129 0.75 -0.96 -7.38
CA ASP A 129 -0.68 -0.76 -7.62
C ASP A 129 -1.53 -1.26 -6.44
N GLY A 130 -2.77 -0.80 -6.32
CA GLY A 130 -3.73 -1.33 -5.34
C GLY A 130 -3.70 -0.73 -3.94
N LEU A 131 -2.78 0.20 -3.64
CA LEU A 131 -2.70 0.91 -2.35
C LEU A 131 -3.57 2.19 -2.33
N PRO A 132 -4.63 2.26 -1.50
CA PRO A 132 -5.46 3.45 -1.38
C PRO A 132 -4.74 4.60 -0.67
N ARG A 133 -5.02 5.85 -1.08
CA ARG A 133 -4.48 7.05 -0.42
C ARG A 133 -4.81 7.11 1.08
N PRO A 134 -6.03 6.77 1.54
CA PRO A 134 -6.34 6.74 2.98
C PRO A 134 -5.45 5.78 3.76
N VAL A 135 -5.16 4.60 3.20
CA VAL A 135 -4.28 3.60 3.82
C VAL A 135 -2.85 4.12 3.96
N ILE A 136 -2.30 4.74 2.90
CA ILE A 136 -0.97 5.35 2.93
C ILE A 136 -0.93 6.48 3.97
N SER A 137 -1.93 7.36 3.96
CA SER A 137 -2.00 8.47 4.90
C SER A 137 -2.05 8.00 6.34
N GLU A 138 -2.85 6.98 6.64
CA GLU A 138 -3.00 6.50 8.01
C GLU A 138 -1.75 5.80 8.51
N PHE A 139 -1.08 5.02 7.67
CA PHE A 139 0.21 4.43 7.99
C PHE A 139 1.22 5.48 8.46
N ILE A 140 1.34 6.60 7.73
CA ILE A 140 2.32 7.66 8.04
C ILE A 140 1.92 8.42 9.31
N LYS A 141 0.62 8.70 9.52
CA LYS A 141 0.14 9.32 10.75
C LYS A 141 0.46 8.48 11.99
N LYS A 142 0.39 7.16 11.87
CA LYS A 142 0.70 6.20 12.93
C LYS A 142 2.20 5.89 13.07
N CYS A 143 3.04 6.44 12.18
CA CYS A 143 4.48 6.22 12.27
C CYS A 143 5.04 6.92 13.52
N PRO A 144 5.68 6.18 14.45
CA PRO A 144 6.14 6.74 15.71
C PRO A 144 7.20 7.83 15.51
N ILE A 145 8.03 7.73 14.47
CA ILE A 145 9.10 8.70 14.19
C ILE A 145 8.52 10.00 13.60
N CYS A 146 7.56 9.91 12.67
CA CYS A 146 6.90 11.07 12.10
C CYS A 146 6.06 11.81 13.14
N ASN A 147 5.34 11.08 13.98
CA ASN A 147 4.42 11.66 14.97
C ASN A 147 5.18 12.34 16.14
N LEU A 148 6.41 11.92 16.45
CA LEU A 148 7.26 12.62 17.41
C LEU A 148 7.71 13.99 16.91
N LYS A 149 7.96 14.17 15.60
CA LYS A 149 8.41 15.45 15.02
C LYS A 149 7.31 16.52 15.03
N THR A 150 6.04 16.13 14.94
CA THR A 150 4.91 17.07 14.95
C THR A 150 4.68 17.75 16.31
N VAL A 151 5.09 17.12 17.41
CA VAL A 151 4.95 17.70 18.76
C VAL A 151 5.98 18.80 19.02
N GLN A 152 7.12 18.79 18.33
CA GLN A 152 8.22 19.74 18.58
C GLN A 152 8.08 21.09 17.86
N THR A 153 7.13 21.24 16.92
CA THR A 153 7.02 22.44 16.07
C THR A 153 6.00 23.48 16.55
N VAL A 154 5.30 23.28 17.66
CA VAL A 154 4.44 24.32 18.26
C VAL A 154 5.30 25.22 19.14
N GLN A 155 6.18 26.03 18.53
CA GLN A 155 6.77 27.16 19.26
C GLN A 155 5.69 28.24 19.40
N PRO A 156 5.35 28.69 20.62
CA PRO A 156 4.45 29.83 20.78
C PRO A 156 5.07 31.05 20.08
N ARG A 157 4.31 31.71 19.21
CA ARG A 157 4.72 32.99 18.63
C ARG A 157 4.83 34.00 19.78
N LEU A 158 6.07 34.27 20.21
CA LEU A 158 6.33 35.36 21.14
C LEU A 158 5.90 36.67 20.47
N LYS A 159 5.00 37.41 21.13
CA LYS A 159 4.59 38.73 20.65
C LYS A 159 5.78 39.70 20.79
N PRO A 160 5.98 40.62 19.82
CA PRO A 160 7.00 41.65 19.95
C PRO A 160 6.74 42.48 21.20
N ILE A 161 7.80 42.71 21.98
CA ILE A 161 7.77 43.66 23.09
C ILE A 161 7.88 45.05 22.44
N HIS A 162 6.85 45.89 22.62
CA HIS A 162 6.85 47.29 22.22
C HIS A 162 7.54 48.16 23.28
#